data_AF-A0AAD4LJD6-F1
#
_entry.id   AF-A0AAD4LJD6-F1
#
_cell.length_a   1.000
_cell.length_b   1.000
_cell.length_c   1.000
_cell.angle_alpha   90.00
_cell.angle_beta   90.00
_cell.angle_gamma   90.00
#
_symmetry.space_group_name_H-M   'P 1'
#
loop_
_entity.id
_entity.type
_entity.pdbx_description
1 polymer ?
#
loop_
_entity_poly.entity_id
_entity_poly.type
_entity_poly.pdbx_seq_one_letter_code
_entity_poly.pdbx_strand_id
1 'polypeptide(L)'
;MELVLLKVDIDPTPHLGAIQDLRADHNVQMNTARRVDEIWPDQPNEYHLHICVRLPSVIPQKRSVPQQGDVHSQFKRTKVATLAPSSLAASQRYVRLQQDSRERILDDRPEPDHQIPPIPLLYSGFGHFLDIMDGRNDVPGLANIKVAELQMAVDALATEMTRFFELEFQRREKGLEHLKDIFAARRGTTIPRTSVSAIGSAISDGHNVANNGTSSIVVEFKNSPTEVSAVPQVQVAGFVAHLNAALKKEAYLQWRVPCLGLTIVGCDITFYAVLAVDHQIRLVSLTPTLSCVQSASDGRDPASVLQAQLLENALKLDEARKLLKDPTAAEIPAGNRRYPTISQLSVSKYATSRGLDDYLTFEICGLLDDRVLYKAKRLSIDELILIKFVRRYSIDLHHICAKAGHAPSILGYERLPGGWFAVAMEYVKPDTSITESTHRVRWKQELETLMKSFHAENLVHGDLRDANIIYRGDSVILVDFDWGGKVGEASYPTLALNSELLDGRVTDNLMISISDDVRVLRKTLDKL
;
A
#
# COMPACT_ATOMS: atom_id res chain seq x y z
N MET A 1 -17.69 31.67 29.59
CA MET A 1 -18.36 32.46 28.53
C MET A 1 -18.59 33.82 29.12
N GLU A 2 -18.18 34.90 28.47
CA GLU A 2 -18.48 36.26 28.94
C GLU A 2 -19.37 36.95 27.92
N LEU A 3 -20.46 37.55 28.40
CA LEU A 3 -21.31 38.44 27.62
C LEU A 3 -20.90 39.86 27.99
N VAL A 4 -20.68 40.72 27.01
CA VAL A 4 -20.39 42.14 27.25
C VAL A 4 -21.56 42.94 26.72
N LEU A 5 -22.23 43.67 27.59
CA LEU A 5 -23.30 44.58 27.20
C LEU A 5 -22.71 45.97 27.01
N LEU A 6 -23.09 46.62 25.92
CA LEU A 6 -22.70 47.99 25.64
C LEU A 6 -23.96 48.86 25.73
N LYS A 7 -23.98 49.82 26.66
CA LYS A 7 -24.99 50.87 26.66
C LYS A 7 -24.51 51.95 25.70
N VAL A 8 -25.35 52.27 24.72
CA VAL A 8 -25.07 53.33 23.75
C VAL A 8 -26.18 54.36 23.88
N ASP A 9 -25.81 55.58 24.24
CA ASP A 9 -26.73 56.72 24.24
C ASP A 9 -26.63 57.41 22.87
N ILE A 10 -27.73 57.45 22.12
CA ILE A 10 -27.82 58.09 20.80
C ILE A 10 -28.78 59.27 20.92
N ASP A 11 -28.34 60.46 20.54
CA ASP A 11 -29.17 61.67 20.53
C ASP A 11 -30.26 61.54 19.45
N PRO A 12 -31.55 61.84 19.72
CA PRO A 12 -32.63 61.56 18.78
C PRO A 12 -32.66 62.63 17.68
N THR A 13 -31.82 62.48 16.67
CA THR A 13 -31.94 63.18 15.38
C THR A 13 -32.11 62.18 14.23
N PRO A 14 -32.90 62.51 13.18
CA PRO A 14 -33.64 61.52 12.40
C PRO A 14 -32.83 60.77 11.31
N HIS A 15 -31.51 60.64 11.44
CA HIS A 15 -30.68 60.01 10.42
C HIS A 15 -29.73 58.95 10.98
N LEU A 16 -30.22 57.70 11.04
CA LEU A 16 -29.43 56.49 11.35
C LEU A 16 -28.25 56.22 10.39
N GLY A 17 -28.12 56.99 9.30
CA GLY A 17 -27.05 56.84 8.30
C GLY A 17 -25.72 57.53 8.61
N ALA A 18 -25.60 58.27 9.72
CA ALA A 18 -24.41 59.09 10.03
C ALA A 18 -23.71 58.71 11.34
N ILE A 19 -23.91 57.50 11.86
CA ILE A 19 -23.23 57.04 13.08
C ILE A 19 -21.88 56.43 12.70
N GLN A 20 -20.86 57.27 12.45
CA GLN A 20 -19.49 56.81 12.15
C GLN A 20 -18.56 56.69 13.35
N ASP A 21 -18.97 57.11 14.54
CA ASP A 21 -18.11 57.07 15.74
C ASP A 21 -18.89 56.66 17.00
N LEU A 22 -19.35 55.41 17.05
CA LEU A 22 -19.85 54.80 18.28
C LEU A 22 -18.68 54.56 19.25
N ARG A 23 -18.48 55.49 20.19
CA ARG A 23 -17.60 55.26 21.34
C ARG A 23 -18.37 54.46 22.39
N ALA A 24 -18.03 53.19 22.52
CA ALA A 24 -18.53 52.33 23.58
C ALA A 24 -17.89 52.76 24.91
N ASP A 25 -18.71 53.20 25.88
CA ASP A 25 -18.25 53.41 27.24
C ASP A 25 -18.37 52.09 28.01
N HIS A 26 -17.25 51.49 28.39
CA HIS A 26 -17.16 50.10 28.86
C HIS A 26 -17.54 49.95 30.34
N ASN A 27 -18.69 50.46 30.75
CA ASN A 27 -18.93 50.60 32.19
C ASN A 27 -19.35 49.31 32.92
N VAL A 28 -19.66 48.19 32.24
CA VAL A 28 -19.95 46.91 32.94
C VAL A 28 -19.59 45.66 32.11
N GLN A 29 -18.66 44.83 32.60
CA GLN A 29 -18.38 43.49 32.07
C GLN A 29 -19.26 42.45 32.81
N MET A 30 -19.99 41.59 32.09
CA MET A 30 -20.92 40.64 32.73
C MET A 30 -20.39 39.21 32.77
N ASN A 31 -20.47 38.62 33.96
CA ASN A 31 -20.31 37.18 34.12
C ASN A 31 -21.62 36.45 33.80
N THR A 32 -21.50 35.21 33.33
CA THR A 32 -22.63 34.35 32.95
C THR A 32 -23.63 34.18 34.08
N ALA A 33 -24.85 34.71 33.86
CA ALA A 33 -26.07 34.61 34.68
C ALA A 33 -26.38 35.79 35.61
N ARG A 34 -26.61 36.98 35.05
CA ARG A 34 -27.44 38.03 35.69
C ARG A 34 -28.68 38.31 34.86
N ARG A 35 -29.81 38.63 35.52
CA ARG A 35 -31.07 38.95 34.82
C ARG A 35 -31.04 40.40 34.31
N VAL A 36 -31.78 40.68 33.23
CA VAL A 36 -31.79 41.99 32.54
C VAL A 36 -32.27 43.14 33.44
N ASP A 37 -33.23 42.86 34.31
CA ASP A 37 -33.81 43.72 35.34
C ASP A 37 -32.82 44.07 36.47
N GLU A 38 -31.75 43.31 36.65
CA GLU A 38 -30.66 43.66 37.60
C GLU A 38 -29.64 44.63 36.98
N ILE A 39 -29.69 44.83 35.66
CA ILE A 39 -28.77 45.68 34.90
C ILE A 39 -29.43 47.04 34.64
N TRP A 40 -30.74 47.04 34.39
CA TRP A 40 -31.58 48.24 34.33
C TRP A 40 -32.68 48.14 35.38
N PRO A 41 -32.41 48.61 36.62
CA PRO A 41 -33.39 48.54 37.70
C PRO A 41 -34.61 49.45 37.47
N ASP A 42 -34.45 50.48 36.62
CA ASP A 42 -35.53 51.36 36.17
C ASP A 42 -35.94 51.01 34.72
N GLN A 43 -37.16 51.38 34.34
CA GLN A 43 -37.69 51.15 32.99
C GLN A 43 -36.78 51.82 31.94
N PRO A 44 -36.31 51.11 30.88
CA PRO A 44 -35.39 51.67 29.90
C PRO A 44 -35.98 52.91 29.23
N ASN A 45 -35.17 53.94 29.04
CA ASN A 45 -35.60 55.16 28.38
C ASN A 45 -36.01 54.86 26.92
N GLU A 46 -37.25 55.18 26.55
CA GLU A 46 -37.84 54.88 25.24
C GLU A 46 -37.09 55.52 24.06
N TYR A 47 -36.24 56.51 24.34
CA TYR A 47 -35.45 57.21 23.32
C TYR A 47 -34.05 56.62 23.09
N HIS A 48 -33.66 55.54 23.79
CA HIS A 48 -32.31 54.96 23.72
C HIS A 48 -32.31 53.57 23.05
N LEU A 49 -31.28 53.28 22.25
CA LEU A 49 -31.08 51.97 21.60
C LEU A 49 -30.12 51.11 22.44
N HIS A 50 -30.62 50.00 22.98
CA HIS A 50 -29.82 49.06 23.78
C HIS A 50 -29.36 47.87 22.94
N ILE A 51 -28.04 47.61 22.86
CA ILE A 51 -27.45 46.54 22.04
C ILE A 51 -26.70 45.53 22.92
N CYS A 52 -27.11 44.27 22.86
CA CYS A 52 -26.41 43.16 23.52
C CYS A 52 -25.54 42.41 22.51
N VAL A 53 -24.23 42.35 22.72
CA VAL A 53 -23.31 41.67 21.80
C VAL A 53 -22.71 40.43 22.47
N ARG A 54 -22.84 39.28 21.80
CA ARG A 54 -22.15 38.06 22.21
C ARG A 54 -20.77 38.05 21.57
N LEU A 55 -19.72 38.23 22.37
CA LEU A 55 -18.36 38.08 21.86
C LEU A 55 -18.14 36.60 21.46
N PRO A 56 -17.66 36.32 20.24
CA PRO A 56 -17.25 34.97 19.88
C PRO A 56 -16.10 34.55 20.79
N SER A 57 -16.15 33.30 21.28
CA SER A 57 -15.10 32.76 22.14
C SER A 57 -13.73 32.98 21.48
N VAL A 58 -12.87 33.77 22.12
CA VAL A 58 -11.47 33.89 21.72
C VAL A 58 -10.80 32.56 22.04
N ILE A 59 -10.89 31.62 21.10
CA ILE A 59 -9.98 30.49 21.04
C ILE A 59 -8.64 31.13 20.68
N PRO A 60 -7.57 30.98 21.50
CA PRO A 60 -6.25 31.49 21.14
C PRO A 60 -5.95 31.01 19.72
N GLN A 61 -5.57 31.93 18.83
CA GLN A 61 -5.32 31.64 17.41
C GLN A 61 -4.49 30.37 17.29
N LYS A 62 -5.14 29.24 17.01
CA LYS A 62 -4.49 28.16 16.30
C LYS A 62 -4.07 28.80 15.00
N ARG A 63 -2.76 28.73 14.70
CA ARG A 63 -2.21 28.99 13.37
C ARG A 63 -3.26 28.65 12.33
N SER A 64 -3.56 29.60 11.45
CA SER A 64 -4.39 29.39 10.26
C SER A 64 -4.18 27.97 9.75
N VAL A 65 -5.27 27.21 9.59
CA VAL A 65 -5.22 25.90 8.94
C VAL A 65 -4.45 26.12 7.65
N PRO A 66 -3.25 25.52 7.50
CA PRO A 66 -2.47 25.77 6.31
C PRO A 66 -3.32 25.32 5.13
N GLN A 67 -3.36 26.12 4.05
CA GLN A 67 -3.78 25.64 2.74
C GLN A 67 -3.33 24.18 2.59
N GLN A 68 -4.22 23.29 2.16
CA GLN A 68 -3.96 21.86 2.04
C GLN A 68 -2.60 21.69 1.34
N GLY A 69 -1.55 21.45 2.14
CA GLY A 69 -0.19 21.49 1.64
C GLY A 69 0.00 20.36 0.65
N ASP A 70 1.02 20.44 -0.20
CA ASP A 70 1.42 19.29 -1.00
C ASP A 70 1.69 18.06 -0.10
N VAL A 71 1.70 16.87 -0.71
CA VAL A 71 1.82 15.59 -0.01
C VAL A 71 3.03 15.53 0.92
N HIS A 72 4.17 16.11 0.53
CA HIS A 72 5.38 16.13 1.35
C HIS A 72 5.22 17.05 2.56
N SER A 73 4.64 18.24 2.36
CA SER A 73 4.31 19.17 3.45
C SER A 73 3.35 18.56 4.48
N GLN A 74 2.39 17.75 4.03
CA GLN A 74 1.51 16.99 4.92
C GLN A 74 2.28 15.89 5.66
N PHE A 75 3.09 15.11 4.94
CA PHE A 75 3.91 14.04 5.50
C PHE A 75 4.80 14.53 6.65
N LYS A 76 5.49 15.67 6.49
CA LYS A 76 6.37 16.26 7.53
C LYS A 76 5.68 16.57 8.85
N ARG A 77 4.34 16.65 8.88
CA ARG A 77 3.55 16.99 10.08
C ARG A 77 2.94 15.77 10.77
N THR A 78 3.08 14.59 10.17
CA THR A 78 2.52 13.35 10.71
C THR A 78 3.23 12.91 11.97
N LYS A 79 2.56 12.14 12.83
CA LYS A 79 3.18 11.57 14.03
C LYS A 79 4.39 10.69 13.71
N VAL A 80 4.35 9.93 12.61
CA VAL A 80 5.47 9.04 12.19
C VAL A 80 6.73 9.83 11.83
N ALA A 81 6.58 11.05 11.28
CA ALA A 81 7.70 11.90 10.90
C ALA A 81 8.17 12.87 12.01
N THR A 82 7.39 13.06 13.07
CA THR A 82 7.65 14.09 14.10
C THR A 82 7.96 13.54 15.50
N LEU A 83 7.42 12.37 15.86
CA LEU A 83 7.73 11.72 17.13
C LEU A 83 9.07 11.00 17.02
N ALA A 84 9.90 11.05 18.08
CA ALA A 84 11.10 10.22 18.15
C ALA A 84 10.77 8.75 17.84
N PRO A 85 11.53 8.05 16.98
CA PRO A 85 11.22 6.68 16.55
C PRO A 85 10.97 5.69 17.70
N SER A 86 11.76 5.75 18.78
CA SER A 86 11.55 4.95 19.98
C SER A 86 10.23 5.26 20.71
N SER A 87 9.83 6.53 20.73
CA SER A 87 8.56 6.97 21.30
C SER A 87 7.36 6.59 20.42
N LEU A 88 7.49 6.66 19.10
CA LEU A 88 6.48 6.18 18.16
C LEU A 88 6.22 4.67 18.36
N ALA A 89 7.32 3.92 18.51
CA ALA A 89 7.32 2.47 18.62
C ALA A 89 6.98 1.94 20.03
N ALA A 90 6.81 2.80 21.02
CA ALA A 90 6.31 2.39 22.33
C ALA A 90 4.92 1.74 22.18
N SER A 91 4.73 0.52 22.72
CA SER A 91 3.57 -0.33 22.42
C SER A 91 2.22 0.38 22.56
N GLN A 92 2.02 1.15 23.64
CA GLN A 92 0.77 1.90 23.84
C GLN A 92 0.55 3.00 22.80
N ARG A 93 1.60 3.68 22.36
CA ARG A 93 1.51 4.76 21.36
C ARG A 93 1.28 4.18 19.97
N TYR A 94 2.01 3.12 19.63
CA TYR A 94 1.81 2.40 18.37
C TYR A 94 0.35 1.90 18.24
N VAL A 95 -0.19 1.24 19.28
CA VAL A 95 -1.59 0.79 19.28
C VAL A 95 -2.58 1.94 19.10
N ARG A 96 -2.36 3.08 19.77
CA ARG A 96 -3.20 4.28 19.58
C ARG A 96 -3.07 4.86 18.18
N LEU A 97 -1.88 4.83 17.58
CA LEU A 97 -1.66 5.32 16.22
C LEU A 97 -2.41 4.47 15.19
N GLN A 98 -2.45 3.15 15.36
CA GLN A 98 -3.19 2.28 14.44
C GLN A 98 -4.71 2.51 14.43
N GLN A 99 -5.27 3.16 15.46
CA GLN A 99 -6.68 3.57 15.50
C GLN A 99 -6.97 4.83 14.67
N ASP A 100 -5.93 5.52 14.19
CA ASP A 100 -6.04 6.74 13.40
C ASP A 100 -5.96 6.38 11.90
N SER A 101 -7.09 6.31 11.21
CA SER A 101 -7.13 5.90 9.79
C SER A 101 -6.31 6.78 8.86
N ARG A 102 -5.99 8.02 9.26
CA ARG A 102 -5.20 8.98 8.46
C ARG A 102 -3.71 8.90 8.75
N GLU A 103 -3.31 8.56 9.96
CA GLU A 103 -1.90 8.57 10.37
C GLU A 103 -1.33 7.20 10.73
N ARG A 104 -2.16 6.13 10.72
CA ARG A 104 -1.70 4.76 10.97
C ARG A 104 -0.58 4.37 10.01
N ILE A 105 0.29 3.49 10.49
CA ILE A 105 1.23 2.78 9.63
C ILE A 105 0.43 1.72 8.87
N LEU A 106 0.61 1.66 7.56
CA LEU A 106 -0.05 0.71 6.67
C LEU A 106 0.74 -0.60 6.71
N ASP A 107 0.49 -1.41 7.74
CA ASP A 107 1.27 -2.61 8.04
C ASP A 107 0.49 -3.92 8.00
N ASP A 108 -0.65 -3.91 7.29
CA ASP A 108 -1.50 -5.07 7.03
C ASP A 108 -1.98 -5.81 8.30
N ARG A 109 -2.05 -5.09 9.43
CA ARG A 109 -2.63 -5.57 10.69
C ARG A 109 -3.95 -4.87 11.02
N PRO A 110 -4.99 -5.61 11.46
CA PRO A 110 -5.03 -7.07 11.62
C PRO A 110 -5.16 -7.84 10.30
N GLU A 111 -5.54 -7.16 9.22
CA GLU A 111 -5.72 -7.71 7.88
C GLU A 111 -5.06 -6.81 6.82
N PRO A 112 -4.76 -7.36 5.63
CA PRO A 112 -4.20 -6.57 4.53
C PRO A 112 -5.03 -5.34 4.17
N ASP A 113 -4.36 -4.22 3.90
CA ASP A 113 -5.07 -3.02 3.43
C ASP A 113 -5.48 -3.19 1.96
N HIS A 114 -6.74 -3.57 1.73
CA HIS A 114 -7.30 -3.80 0.38
C HIS A 114 -7.30 -2.56 -0.52
N GLN A 115 -7.16 -1.35 0.05
CA GLN A 115 -7.08 -0.12 -0.74
C GLN A 115 -5.65 0.20 -1.18
N ILE A 116 -4.66 -0.55 -0.68
CA ILE A 116 -3.25 -0.34 -0.96
C ILE A 116 -2.69 -1.57 -1.66
N PRO A 117 -2.07 -1.40 -2.85
CA PRO A 117 -1.52 -2.52 -3.57
C PRO A 117 -0.46 -3.27 -2.74
N PRO A 118 -0.37 -4.59 -2.90
CA PRO A 118 0.74 -5.39 -2.40
C PRO A 118 2.09 -4.75 -2.71
N ILE A 119 3.05 -4.90 -1.79
CA ILE A 119 4.32 -4.19 -1.86
C ILE A 119 5.11 -4.39 -3.18
N PRO A 120 5.12 -5.58 -3.83
CA PRO A 120 5.79 -5.77 -5.11
C PRO A 120 5.21 -4.92 -6.26
N LEU A 121 3.92 -4.56 -6.16
CA LEU A 121 3.24 -3.73 -7.15
C LEU A 121 3.49 -2.23 -6.92
N LEU A 122 3.88 -1.85 -5.70
CA LEU A 122 4.26 -0.47 -5.36
C LEU A 122 5.74 -0.19 -5.61
N TYR A 123 6.56 -1.23 -5.60
CA TYR A 123 7.98 -1.18 -5.95
C TYR A 123 8.47 -2.57 -6.39
N SER A 124 8.91 -2.68 -7.65
CA SER A 124 9.36 -3.94 -8.27
C SER A 124 10.56 -4.57 -7.57
N GLY A 125 11.45 -3.77 -6.96
CA GLY A 125 12.57 -4.28 -6.18
C GLY A 125 12.11 -5.24 -5.08
N PHE A 126 11.08 -4.87 -4.30
CA PHE A 126 10.55 -5.78 -3.29
C PHE A 126 9.90 -7.04 -3.88
N GLY A 127 9.46 -7.01 -5.14
CA GLY A 127 9.07 -8.23 -5.85
C GLY A 127 10.27 -9.10 -6.22
N HIS A 128 11.34 -8.50 -6.73
CA HIS A 128 12.59 -9.21 -7.00
C HIS A 128 13.16 -9.83 -5.72
N PHE A 129 13.07 -9.15 -4.58
CA PHE A 129 13.45 -9.70 -3.28
C PHE A 129 12.75 -11.03 -3.02
N LEU A 130 11.43 -11.06 -3.19
CA LEU A 130 10.63 -12.25 -2.98
C LEU A 130 10.91 -13.35 -4.00
N ASP A 131 11.14 -12.99 -5.27
CA ASP A 131 11.52 -13.98 -6.29
C ASP A 131 12.88 -14.65 -5.96
N ILE A 132 13.86 -13.91 -5.43
CA ILE A 132 15.15 -14.50 -5.01
C ILE A 132 14.93 -15.42 -3.80
N MET A 133 14.09 -15.01 -2.86
CA MET A 133 13.69 -15.85 -1.70
C MET A 133 13.03 -17.16 -2.11
N ASP A 134 12.28 -17.14 -3.21
CA ASP A 134 11.65 -18.32 -3.80
C ASP A 134 12.63 -19.15 -4.67
N GLY A 135 13.93 -18.82 -4.66
CA GLY A 135 14.98 -19.55 -5.37
C GLY A 135 15.03 -19.31 -6.88
N ARG A 136 14.48 -18.19 -7.36
CA ARG A 136 14.50 -17.86 -8.80
C ARG A 136 15.85 -17.31 -9.22
N ASN A 137 16.41 -17.90 -10.28
CA ASN A 137 17.74 -17.56 -10.79
C ASN A 137 17.73 -16.54 -11.93
N ASP A 138 16.55 -16.17 -12.44
CA ASP A 138 16.35 -15.22 -13.54
C ASP A 138 16.12 -13.77 -13.05
N VAL A 139 16.36 -13.49 -11.77
CA VAL A 139 16.15 -12.16 -11.21
C VAL A 139 17.24 -11.18 -11.70
N PRO A 140 16.86 -9.98 -12.20
CA PRO A 140 17.82 -8.99 -12.68
C PRO A 140 18.88 -8.63 -11.63
N GLY A 141 20.13 -8.54 -12.06
CA GLY A 141 21.25 -8.10 -11.22
C GLY A 141 21.90 -9.18 -10.36
N LEU A 142 21.38 -10.41 -10.31
CA LEU A 142 22.02 -11.55 -9.60
C LEU A 142 23.45 -11.81 -10.09
N ALA A 143 23.71 -11.65 -11.39
CA ALA A 143 25.03 -11.87 -12.00
C ALA A 143 26.13 -10.90 -11.49
N ASN A 144 25.74 -9.78 -10.86
CA ASN A 144 26.67 -8.77 -10.37
C ASN A 144 27.20 -9.07 -8.96
N ILE A 145 27.05 -10.30 -8.45
CA ILE A 145 27.41 -10.65 -7.09
C ILE A 145 28.54 -11.64 -7.05
N LYS A 146 29.48 -11.38 -6.14
CA LYS A 146 30.53 -12.32 -5.78
C LYS A 146 29.98 -13.28 -4.73
N VAL A 147 29.31 -14.34 -5.21
CA VAL A 147 28.57 -15.30 -4.37
C VAL A 147 29.41 -15.84 -3.20
N ALA A 148 30.67 -16.21 -3.45
CA ALA A 148 31.57 -16.71 -2.40
C ALA A 148 31.89 -15.65 -1.33
N GLU A 149 32.22 -14.41 -1.72
CA GLU A 149 32.50 -13.33 -0.77
C GLU A 149 31.25 -13.00 0.07
N LEU A 150 30.08 -13.02 -0.56
CA LEU A 150 28.81 -12.81 0.12
C LEU A 150 28.52 -13.92 1.13
N GLN A 151 28.67 -15.20 0.74
CA GLN A 151 28.50 -16.34 1.64
C GLN A 151 29.33 -16.14 2.91
N MET A 152 30.63 -15.88 2.75
CA MET A 152 31.55 -15.70 3.86
C MET A 152 31.16 -14.53 4.77
N ALA A 153 30.73 -13.40 4.18
CA ALA A 153 30.34 -12.22 4.95
C ALA A 153 29.03 -12.44 5.72
N VAL A 154 28.08 -13.16 5.12
CA VAL A 154 26.83 -13.58 5.75
C VAL A 154 27.09 -14.55 6.90
N ASP A 155 27.94 -15.57 6.69
CA ASP A 155 28.31 -16.55 7.73
C ASP A 155 29.00 -15.86 8.91
N ALA A 156 29.85 -14.88 8.62
CA ALA A 156 30.50 -14.07 9.64
C ALA A 156 29.49 -13.24 10.45
N LEU A 157 28.55 -12.56 9.78
CA LEU A 157 27.47 -11.83 10.45
C LEU A 157 26.64 -12.77 11.34
N ALA A 158 26.20 -13.90 10.80
CA ALA A 158 25.38 -14.86 11.54
C ALA A 158 26.11 -15.36 12.79
N THR A 159 27.38 -15.77 12.64
CA THR A 159 28.23 -16.21 13.75
C THR A 159 28.35 -15.11 14.81
N GLU A 160 28.62 -13.87 14.42
CA GLU A 160 28.78 -12.76 15.35
C GLU A 160 27.47 -12.44 16.10
N MET A 161 26.33 -12.47 15.42
CA MET A 161 25.03 -12.16 16.02
C MET A 161 24.54 -13.24 17.01
N THR A 162 25.11 -14.45 17.00
CA THR A 162 24.85 -15.45 18.04
C THR A 162 25.54 -15.17 19.38
N ARG A 163 26.49 -14.23 19.43
CA ARG A 163 27.20 -13.88 20.67
C ARG A 163 26.30 -13.12 21.63
N PHE A 164 26.63 -13.24 22.91
CA PHE A 164 26.09 -12.41 23.97
C PHE A 164 26.91 -11.12 24.09
N PHE A 165 26.22 -9.99 24.12
CA PHE A 165 26.82 -8.67 24.28
C PHE A 165 26.29 -8.06 25.57
N GLU A 166 27.19 -7.47 26.36
CA GLU A 166 26.80 -6.82 27.61
C GLU A 166 25.94 -5.58 27.34
N LEU A 167 26.27 -4.85 26.27
CA LEU A 167 25.63 -3.59 25.91
C LEU A 167 25.18 -3.61 24.43
N GLU A 168 23.99 -3.08 24.15
CA GLU A 168 23.38 -3.08 22.81
C GLU A 168 24.26 -2.42 21.76
N PHE A 169 24.99 -1.37 22.12
CA PHE A 169 25.90 -0.70 21.19
C PHE A 169 27.04 -1.62 20.70
N GLN A 170 27.49 -2.59 21.51
CA GLN A 170 28.54 -3.53 21.11
C GLN A 170 28.05 -4.45 19.98
N ARG A 171 26.83 -4.98 20.13
CA ARG A 171 26.16 -5.77 19.08
C ARG A 171 26.02 -4.94 17.81
N ARG A 172 25.54 -3.70 17.92
CA ARG A 172 25.39 -2.76 16.81
C ARG A 172 26.70 -2.54 16.05
N GLU A 173 27.78 -2.16 16.74
CA GLU A 173 29.07 -1.90 16.07
C GLU A 173 29.56 -3.13 15.30
N LYS A 174 29.44 -4.33 15.90
CA LYS A 174 29.83 -5.58 15.26
C LYS A 174 28.94 -5.96 14.08
N GLY A 175 27.63 -5.79 14.22
CA GLY A 175 26.69 -6.01 13.12
C GLY A 175 26.95 -5.07 11.94
N LEU A 176 27.19 -3.79 12.20
CA LEU A 176 27.54 -2.82 11.15
C LEU A 176 28.86 -3.13 10.45
N GLU A 177 29.86 -3.64 11.18
CA GLU A 177 31.13 -4.10 10.63
C GLU A 177 30.90 -5.19 9.58
N HIS A 178 30.12 -6.23 9.90
CA HIS A 178 29.83 -7.31 8.97
C HIS A 178 28.89 -6.92 7.82
N LEU A 179 27.91 -6.04 8.07
CA LEU A 179 27.03 -5.53 7.01
C LEU A 179 27.80 -4.78 5.91
N LYS A 180 28.90 -4.11 6.26
CA LYS A 180 29.77 -3.45 5.28
C LYS A 180 30.37 -4.47 4.29
N ASP A 181 30.83 -5.61 4.78
CA ASP A 181 31.49 -6.64 3.94
C ASP A 181 30.47 -7.34 3.03
N ILE A 182 29.28 -7.58 3.55
CA ILE A 182 28.12 -8.03 2.78
C ILE A 182 27.86 -7.10 1.59
N PHE A 183 27.80 -5.78 1.81
CA PHE A 183 27.55 -4.82 0.73
C PHE A 183 28.72 -4.69 -0.25
N ALA A 184 29.95 -4.96 0.20
CA ALA A 184 31.13 -4.97 -0.65
C ALA A 184 31.18 -6.16 -1.62
N ALA A 185 30.39 -7.21 -1.41
CA ALA A 185 30.32 -8.38 -2.29
C ALA A 185 29.68 -8.08 -3.66
N ARG A 186 29.07 -6.90 -3.86
CA ARG A 186 28.51 -6.49 -5.15
C ARG A 186 29.53 -5.86 -6.08
N ARG A 187 29.44 -6.23 -7.36
CA ARG A 187 30.22 -5.67 -8.48
C ARG A 187 29.48 -4.48 -9.10
N GLY A 188 30.25 -3.49 -9.58
CA GLY A 188 29.73 -2.41 -10.45
C GLY A 188 28.84 -1.37 -9.77
N THR A 189 28.53 -1.51 -8.48
CA THR A 189 27.76 -0.52 -7.72
C THR A 189 28.28 -0.43 -6.30
N THR A 190 28.73 0.76 -5.90
CA THR A 190 29.10 1.02 -4.50
C THR A 190 27.83 1.36 -3.72
N ILE A 191 27.48 0.51 -2.77
CA ILE A 191 26.40 0.79 -1.81
C ILE A 191 26.97 1.73 -0.72
N PRO A 192 26.30 2.85 -0.39
CA PRO A 192 26.74 3.71 0.70
C PRO A 192 26.83 2.92 2.01
N ARG A 193 27.89 3.18 2.77
CA ARG A 193 28.14 2.51 4.05
C ARG A 193 26.99 2.79 5.03
N THR A 194 26.51 1.75 5.69
CA THR A 194 25.59 1.88 6.83
C THR A 194 26.38 2.30 8.07
N SER A 195 25.94 3.37 8.73
CA SER A 195 26.61 3.90 9.92
C SER A 195 25.61 4.49 10.91
N VAL A 196 26.03 4.59 12.17
CA VAL A 196 25.35 5.38 13.19
C VAL A 196 25.44 6.85 12.79
N SER A 197 24.29 7.50 12.61
CA SER A 197 24.23 8.93 12.31
C SER A 197 22.90 9.52 12.80
N ALA A 198 22.91 10.83 13.06
CA ALA A 198 21.72 11.56 13.41
C ALA A 198 20.79 11.75 12.20
N ILE A 199 19.49 11.65 12.45
CA ILE A 199 18.40 11.97 11.52
C ILE A 199 17.51 13.00 12.22
N GLY A 200 17.84 14.28 12.02
CA GLY A 200 17.28 15.35 12.84
C GLY A 200 17.74 15.21 14.30
N SER A 201 16.79 15.05 15.23
CA SER A 201 17.07 14.89 16.66
C SER A 201 17.20 13.44 17.12
N ALA A 202 16.94 12.45 16.26
CA ALA A 202 17.05 11.02 16.57
C ALA A 202 18.38 10.46 16.06
N ILE A 203 18.89 9.40 16.70
CA ILE A 203 20.09 8.66 16.25
C ILE A 203 19.64 7.24 15.94
N SER A 204 19.85 6.77 14.71
CA SER A 204 19.56 5.38 14.32
C SER A 204 20.72 4.47 14.69
N ASP A 205 20.45 3.19 14.90
CA ASP A 205 21.51 2.20 15.05
C ASP A 205 22.29 1.94 13.75
N GLY A 206 21.69 2.21 12.60
CA GLY A 206 22.40 2.24 11.33
C GLY A 206 21.50 2.65 10.18
N HIS A 207 21.97 3.55 9.35
CA HIS A 207 21.36 3.78 8.03
C HIS A 207 22.42 4.20 7.04
N ASN A 208 22.08 4.14 5.76
CA ASN A 208 22.91 4.72 4.72
C ASN A 208 22.18 5.88 4.02
N VAL A 209 22.95 6.79 3.45
CA VAL A 209 22.42 7.93 2.68
C VAL A 209 23.21 8.04 1.39
N ALA A 210 22.52 8.00 0.26
CA ALA A 210 23.10 8.24 -1.05
C ALA A 210 23.29 9.75 -1.30
N ASN A 211 24.07 10.12 -2.32
CA ASN A 211 24.39 11.53 -2.63
C ASN A 211 23.16 12.41 -2.89
N ASN A 212 22.03 11.81 -3.27
CA ASN A 212 20.75 12.48 -3.50
C ASN A 212 19.89 12.64 -2.22
N GLY A 213 20.40 12.20 -1.06
CA GLY A 213 19.72 12.24 0.23
C GLY A 213 18.82 11.03 0.51
N THR A 214 18.62 10.11 -0.44
CA THR A 214 17.77 8.93 -0.22
C THR A 214 18.51 7.85 0.55
N SER A 215 17.78 7.12 1.38
CA SER A 215 18.31 5.97 2.11
C SER A 215 17.83 4.68 1.47
N SER A 216 18.72 3.70 1.36
CA SER A 216 18.38 2.37 0.83
C SER A 216 18.16 1.34 1.94
N ILE A 217 18.73 1.57 3.13
CA ILE A 217 18.58 0.69 4.28
C ILE A 217 18.59 1.47 5.60
N VAL A 218 17.73 1.03 6.52
CA VAL A 218 17.74 1.36 7.95
C VAL A 218 17.80 0.06 8.75
N VAL A 219 18.66 0.03 9.76
CA VAL A 219 18.91 -1.11 10.63
C VAL A 219 18.65 -0.72 12.08
N GLU A 220 17.93 -1.57 12.81
CA GLU A 220 17.69 -1.46 14.25
C GLU A 220 18.26 -2.68 14.97
N PHE A 221 19.06 -2.47 16.01
CA PHE A 221 19.66 -3.54 16.80
C PHE A 221 18.99 -3.62 18.17
N LYS A 222 18.73 -4.83 18.65
CA LYS A 222 18.28 -5.09 20.02
C LYS A 222 19.05 -6.27 20.59
N ASN A 223 19.42 -6.20 21.87
CA ASN A 223 20.21 -7.27 22.49
C ASN A 223 19.43 -8.57 22.69
N SER A 224 18.17 -8.47 23.11
CA SER A 224 17.29 -9.59 23.41
C SER A 224 15.85 -9.21 23.13
N PRO A 225 15.00 -10.14 22.65
CA PRO A 225 13.56 -9.91 22.51
C PRO A 225 12.87 -9.58 23.85
N THR A 226 13.42 -10.02 24.98
CA THR A 226 12.82 -9.80 26.32
C THR A 226 13.04 -8.39 26.87
N GLU A 227 14.00 -7.65 26.31
CA GLU A 227 14.39 -6.31 26.79
C GLU A 227 13.87 -5.20 25.86
N VAL A 228 13.04 -5.56 24.88
CA VAL A 228 12.51 -4.64 23.88
C VAL A 228 11.37 -3.81 24.47
N SER A 229 11.65 -2.54 24.76
CA SER A 229 10.65 -1.56 25.23
C SER A 229 9.89 -0.84 24.10
N ALA A 230 10.41 -0.93 22.86
CA ALA A 230 9.87 -0.29 21.67
C ALA A 230 9.90 -1.25 20.48
N VAL A 231 8.78 -1.36 19.75
CA VAL A 231 8.58 -2.30 18.65
C VAL A 231 9.62 -2.04 17.53
N PRO A 232 10.61 -2.92 17.30
CA PRO A 232 11.78 -2.61 16.46
C PRO A 232 11.44 -2.23 15.02
N GLN A 233 10.51 -2.94 14.39
CA GLN A 233 10.07 -2.64 13.03
C GLN A 233 9.33 -1.29 12.92
N VAL A 234 8.67 -0.84 13.99
CA VAL A 234 8.05 0.50 14.04
C VAL A 234 9.10 1.57 14.23
N GLN A 235 10.20 1.29 14.95
CA GLN A 235 11.35 2.21 15.03
C GLN A 235 12.00 2.37 13.66
N VAL A 236 12.21 1.27 12.93
CA VAL A 236 12.70 1.30 11.55
C VAL A 236 11.80 2.18 10.67
N ALA A 237 10.47 1.98 10.70
CA ALA A 237 9.53 2.83 9.97
C ALA A 237 9.62 4.31 10.39
N GLY A 238 9.80 4.59 11.68
CA GLY A 238 10.03 5.94 12.21
C GLY A 238 11.29 6.57 11.64
N PHE A 239 12.43 5.88 11.67
CA PHE A 239 13.68 6.38 11.10
C PHE A 239 13.58 6.64 9.59
N VAL A 240 12.95 5.73 8.83
CA VAL A 240 12.67 5.94 7.41
C VAL A 240 11.79 7.17 7.21
N ALA A 241 10.78 7.39 8.06
CA ALA A 241 9.94 8.57 7.97
C ALA A 241 10.70 9.87 8.24
N HIS A 242 11.65 9.88 9.18
CA HIS A 242 12.49 11.06 9.44
C HIS A 242 13.40 11.36 8.24
N LEU A 243 13.98 10.33 7.62
CA LEU A 243 14.75 10.47 6.38
C LEU A 243 13.89 11.07 5.27
N ASN A 244 12.68 10.53 5.08
CA ASN A 244 11.74 11.01 4.07
C ASN A 244 11.27 12.46 4.31
N ALA A 245 11.15 12.88 5.57
CA ALA A 245 10.80 14.24 5.95
C ALA A 245 11.95 15.23 5.67
N ALA A 246 13.20 14.76 5.78
CA ALA A 246 14.41 15.53 5.49
C ALA A 246 14.75 15.60 3.99
N LEU A 247 14.15 14.74 3.15
CA LEU A 247 14.37 14.75 1.70
C LEU A 247 13.95 16.08 1.05
N LYS A 248 14.53 16.35 -0.12
CA LYS A 248 14.05 17.41 -1.02
C LYS A 248 12.62 17.08 -1.47
N LYS A 249 11.79 18.12 -1.57
CA LYS A 249 10.37 17.97 -1.89
C LYS A 249 10.16 17.27 -3.23
N GLU A 250 10.94 17.65 -4.23
CA GLU A 250 10.86 17.13 -5.60
C GLU A 250 11.11 15.61 -5.61
N ALA A 251 12.13 15.16 -4.88
CA ALA A 251 12.48 13.74 -4.75
C ALA A 251 11.34 12.92 -4.11
N TYR A 252 10.66 13.48 -3.11
CA TYR A 252 9.50 12.85 -2.48
C TYR A 252 8.27 12.88 -3.39
N LEU A 253 8.10 13.93 -4.19
CA LEU A 253 6.97 14.09 -5.09
C LEU A 253 7.07 13.24 -6.37
N GLN A 254 8.26 12.85 -6.79
CA GLN A 254 8.49 12.00 -7.98
C GLN A 254 8.57 10.51 -7.64
N TRP A 255 8.78 10.14 -6.36
CA TRP A 255 9.05 8.77 -5.98
C TRP A 255 8.43 8.38 -4.64
N ARG A 256 8.19 7.08 -4.41
CA ARG A 256 7.67 6.54 -3.13
C ARG A 256 8.76 6.27 -2.10
N VAL A 257 10.02 6.54 -2.43
CA VAL A 257 11.19 6.44 -1.54
C VAL A 257 11.25 5.10 -0.76
N PRO A 258 11.28 3.95 -1.47
CA PRO A 258 11.44 2.64 -0.86
C PRO A 258 12.77 2.51 -0.12
N CYS A 259 12.74 1.90 1.05
CA CYS A 259 13.87 1.62 1.93
C CYS A 259 13.75 0.20 2.51
N LEU A 260 14.88 -0.52 2.62
CA LEU A 260 14.90 -1.79 3.33
C LEU A 260 14.96 -1.52 4.83
N GLY A 261 14.01 -2.07 5.56
CA GLY A 261 14.12 -2.19 6.99
C GLY A 261 14.82 -3.49 7.38
N LEU A 262 15.74 -3.42 8.33
CA LEU A 262 16.39 -4.59 8.91
C LEU A 262 16.32 -4.50 10.43
N THR A 263 15.84 -5.55 11.09
CA THR A 263 15.96 -5.65 12.55
C THR A 263 16.84 -6.82 12.91
N ILE A 264 17.76 -6.61 13.83
CA ILE A 264 18.61 -7.66 14.41
C ILE A 264 18.36 -7.67 15.92
N VAL A 265 17.59 -8.66 16.38
CA VAL A 265 17.15 -8.80 17.77
C VAL A 265 17.76 -10.08 18.34
N GLY A 266 18.81 -9.95 19.15
CA GLY A 266 19.59 -11.11 19.56
C GLY A 266 20.20 -11.82 18.34
N CYS A 267 19.96 -13.12 18.22
CA CYS A 267 20.37 -13.91 17.06
C CYS A 267 19.39 -13.87 15.88
N ASP A 268 18.31 -13.10 15.99
CA ASP A 268 17.23 -13.13 15.01
C ASP A 268 17.24 -11.91 14.08
N ILE A 269 17.00 -12.15 12.79
CA ILE A 269 17.04 -11.16 11.71
C ILE A 269 15.70 -11.14 10.98
N THR A 270 15.16 -9.95 10.73
CA THR A 270 13.94 -9.78 9.91
C THR A 270 14.09 -8.62 8.93
N PHE A 271 13.65 -8.85 7.70
CA PHE A 271 13.65 -7.85 6.63
C PHE A 271 12.25 -7.26 6.42
N TYR A 272 12.21 -5.96 6.19
CA TYR A 272 10.98 -5.21 5.96
C TYR A 272 11.08 -4.35 4.70
N ALA A 273 9.98 -4.23 3.99
CA ALA A 273 9.80 -3.19 2.99
C ALA A 273 9.16 -1.98 3.65
N VAL A 274 9.80 -0.82 3.49
CA VAL A 274 9.28 0.46 3.98
C VAL A 274 9.21 1.44 2.82
N LEU A 275 8.05 2.07 2.58
CA LEU A 275 7.93 3.13 1.57
C LEU A 275 6.85 4.15 1.95
N ALA A 276 6.89 5.31 1.31
CA ALA A 276 5.88 6.35 1.47
C ALA A 276 4.66 6.14 0.55
N VAL A 277 3.47 6.21 1.12
CA VAL A 277 2.18 6.23 0.41
C VAL A 277 1.43 7.48 0.82
N ASP A 278 1.41 8.48 -0.06
CA ASP A 278 0.99 9.85 0.25
C ASP A 278 1.70 10.41 1.50
N HIS A 279 0.95 10.62 2.59
CA HIS A 279 1.45 11.08 3.88
C HIS A 279 1.58 9.94 4.91
N GLN A 280 1.38 8.68 4.52
CA GLN A 280 1.53 7.51 5.39
C GLN A 280 2.77 6.70 5.02
N ILE A 281 3.17 5.80 5.92
CA ILE A 281 4.22 4.79 5.67
C ILE A 281 3.57 3.43 5.50
N ARG A 282 3.96 2.71 4.44
CA ARG A 282 3.71 1.27 4.30
C ARG A 282 4.89 0.49 4.85
N LEU A 283 4.61 -0.49 5.71
CA LEU A 283 5.59 -1.34 6.38
C LEU A 283 5.15 -2.80 6.26
N VAL A 284 5.87 -3.61 5.50
CA VAL A 284 5.52 -5.03 5.27
C VAL A 284 6.71 -5.91 5.59
N SER A 285 6.51 -7.01 6.32
CA SER A 285 7.55 -8.03 6.51
C SER A 285 7.84 -8.72 5.18
N LEU A 286 9.09 -8.71 4.75
CA LEU A 286 9.52 -9.42 3.54
C LEU A 286 9.95 -10.86 3.86
N THR A 287 10.34 -11.11 5.11
CA THR A 287 10.73 -12.43 5.60
C THR A 287 9.99 -12.75 6.90
N PRO A 288 9.85 -14.04 7.26
CA PRO A 288 9.70 -14.40 8.66
C PRO A 288 10.96 -13.98 9.45
N THR A 289 10.90 -14.08 10.78
CA THR A 289 12.08 -13.91 11.62
C THR A 289 13.03 -15.09 11.40
N LEU A 290 14.26 -14.79 11.02
CA LEU A 290 15.30 -15.74 10.63
C LEU A 290 16.32 -15.86 11.76
N SER A 291 16.65 -17.08 12.16
CA SER A 291 17.65 -17.28 13.21
C SER A 291 19.05 -17.42 12.63
N CYS A 292 20.03 -16.74 13.23
CA CYS A 292 21.46 -16.90 12.95
C CYS A 292 22.07 -18.15 13.58
N VAL A 293 21.31 -18.88 14.41
CA VAL A 293 21.78 -20.09 15.06
C VAL A 293 21.87 -21.22 14.02
N GLN A 294 23.06 -21.82 13.84
CA GLN A 294 23.29 -22.84 12.82
C GLN A 294 22.41 -24.09 12.98
N SER A 295 22.06 -24.47 14.22
CA SER A 295 21.17 -25.61 14.47
C SER A 295 19.70 -25.28 14.23
N ALA A 296 19.34 -24.01 13.97
CA ALA A 296 17.98 -23.65 13.62
C ALA A 296 17.67 -24.10 12.19
N SER A 297 16.41 -24.48 11.94
CA SER A 297 15.87 -24.80 10.61
C SER A 297 16.29 -26.13 9.96
N ASP A 298 16.67 -27.15 10.75
CA ASP A 298 16.97 -28.52 10.28
C ASP A 298 17.97 -28.58 9.11
N GLY A 299 18.97 -27.68 9.10
CA GLY A 299 20.00 -27.64 8.06
C GLY A 299 19.62 -26.88 6.78
N ARG A 300 18.48 -26.18 6.74
CA ARG A 300 18.21 -25.15 5.72
C ARG A 300 19.07 -23.92 6.03
N ASP A 301 20.03 -23.64 5.16
CA ASP A 301 21.12 -22.70 5.40
C ASP A 301 20.60 -21.27 5.66
N PRO A 302 20.67 -20.73 6.90
CA PRO A 302 20.35 -19.34 7.20
C PRO A 302 21.13 -18.36 6.32
N ALA A 303 22.28 -18.81 5.80
CA ALA A 303 23.11 -18.04 4.90
C ALA A 303 22.59 -17.99 3.47
N SER A 304 21.94 -19.04 2.95
CA SER A 304 21.28 -19.00 1.63
C SER A 304 20.11 -18.01 1.59
N VAL A 305 19.45 -17.87 2.73
CA VAL A 305 18.39 -16.91 2.98
C VAL A 305 19.00 -15.50 3.10
N LEU A 306 20.01 -15.26 3.95
CA LEU A 306 20.72 -13.95 4.01
C LEU A 306 21.39 -13.54 2.69
N GLN A 307 21.88 -14.50 1.91
CA GLN A 307 22.46 -14.28 0.57
C GLN A 307 21.44 -13.74 -0.42
N ALA A 308 20.22 -14.28 -0.44
CA ALA A 308 19.14 -13.75 -1.25
C ALA A 308 18.82 -12.29 -0.89
N GLN A 309 19.00 -11.94 0.39
CA GLN A 309 18.39 -10.78 1.03
C GLN A 309 19.20 -9.50 0.96
N LEU A 310 20.52 -9.61 0.83
CA LEU A 310 21.41 -8.44 0.75
C LEU A 310 21.70 -8.02 -0.70
N LEU A 311 21.24 -8.84 -1.67
CA LEU A 311 21.41 -8.65 -3.11
C LEU A 311 20.50 -7.61 -3.75
N GLU A 312 19.25 -7.54 -3.31
CA GLU A 312 18.23 -6.68 -3.91
C GLU A 312 18.37 -5.21 -3.47
N ASN A 313 19.02 -4.95 -2.33
CA ASN A 313 19.39 -3.60 -1.88
C ASN A 313 20.17 -2.80 -2.92
N ALA A 314 20.76 -3.47 -3.90
CA ALA A 314 21.53 -2.81 -4.92
C ALA A 314 20.87 -2.73 -6.29
N LEU A 315 19.61 -3.16 -6.41
CA LEU A 315 18.70 -2.65 -7.46
C LEU A 315 18.20 -1.23 -7.11
N LYS A 316 18.14 -0.89 -5.81
CA LYS A 316 17.64 0.41 -5.31
C LYS A 316 18.44 1.63 -5.74
N LEU A 317 19.74 1.49 -5.99
CA LEU A 317 20.59 2.64 -6.34
C LEU A 317 20.51 3.02 -7.80
N ASP A 318 20.17 2.09 -8.71
CA ASP A 318 20.14 2.41 -10.14
C ASP A 318 18.82 3.07 -10.56
N GLU A 319 17.68 2.65 -9.99
CA GLU A 319 16.38 3.31 -10.21
C GLU A 319 16.28 4.67 -9.51
N ALA A 320 16.69 4.78 -8.24
CA ALA A 320 16.75 6.07 -7.54
C ALA A 320 17.68 7.06 -8.27
N ARG A 321 18.78 6.55 -8.84
CA ARG A 321 19.74 7.35 -9.63
C ARG A 321 19.18 7.73 -11.00
N LYS A 322 18.35 6.90 -11.65
CA LYS A 322 17.69 7.23 -12.92
C LYS A 322 16.57 8.25 -12.72
N LEU A 323 15.67 8.02 -11.76
CA LEU A 323 14.54 8.90 -11.47
C LEU A 323 14.96 10.29 -10.96
N LEU A 324 16.01 10.37 -10.13
CA LEU A 324 16.45 11.65 -9.55
C LEU A 324 17.51 12.38 -10.39
N LYS A 325 18.01 11.75 -11.47
CA LYS A 325 18.84 12.44 -12.48
C LYS A 325 18.01 12.98 -13.64
N ASP A 326 16.76 12.58 -13.76
CA ASP A 326 15.85 13.10 -14.77
C ASP A 326 15.05 14.28 -14.20
N PRO A 327 15.46 15.53 -14.45
CA PRO A 327 14.70 16.71 -14.03
C PRO A 327 13.32 16.79 -14.70
N THR A 328 13.01 15.94 -15.68
CA THR A 328 11.72 15.86 -16.36
C THR A 328 10.79 14.79 -15.80
N ALA A 329 11.23 14.02 -14.80
CA ALA A 329 10.39 13.04 -14.13
C ALA A 329 9.13 13.71 -13.56
N ALA A 330 7.96 13.27 -14.01
CA ALA A 330 6.69 13.81 -13.55
C ALA A 330 6.46 13.51 -12.07
N GLU A 331 5.87 14.48 -11.35
CA GLU A 331 5.36 14.22 -10.02
C GLU A 331 4.28 13.14 -10.07
N ILE A 332 4.30 12.22 -9.11
CA ILE A 332 3.21 11.27 -8.93
C ILE A 332 2.02 12.07 -8.38
N PRO A 333 0.86 12.11 -9.07
CA PRO A 333 -0.30 12.82 -8.57
C PRO A 333 -0.70 12.32 -7.17
N ALA A 334 -1.25 13.22 -6.34
CA ALA A 334 -1.79 12.84 -5.04
C ALA A 334 -2.88 11.78 -5.20
N GLY A 335 -2.86 10.72 -4.40
CA GLY A 335 -3.76 9.57 -4.55
C GLY A 335 -3.25 8.50 -5.53
N ASN A 336 -2.58 8.87 -6.64
CA ASN A 336 -1.94 7.87 -7.53
C ASN A 336 -0.78 7.14 -6.84
N ARG A 337 -0.26 7.66 -5.72
CA ARG A 337 0.67 6.94 -4.84
C ARG A 337 0.06 5.66 -4.25
N ARG A 338 -1.27 5.51 -4.27
CA ARG A 338 -2.02 4.32 -3.83
C ARG A 338 -2.30 3.34 -4.96
N TYR A 339 -1.79 3.57 -6.17
CA TYR A 339 -1.92 2.63 -7.28
C TYR A 339 -0.61 1.90 -7.56
N PRO A 340 -0.63 0.72 -8.22
CA PRO A 340 0.59 0.07 -8.70
C PRO A 340 1.48 1.00 -9.54
N THR A 341 2.80 0.80 -9.55
CA THR A 341 3.73 1.54 -10.44
C THR A 341 3.67 1.09 -11.89
N ILE A 342 2.95 0.01 -12.18
CA ILE A 342 2.91 -0.60 -13.51
C ILE A 342 2.04 0.26 -14.43
N SER A 343 2.65 0.77 -15.50
CA SER A 343 2.01 1.60 -16.54
C SER A 343 2.18 1.02 -17.95
N GLN A 344 2.84 -0.13 -18.07
CA GLN A 344 3.00 -0.84 -19.33
C GLN A 344 3.01 -2.34 -19.12
N LEU A 345 2.54 -3.08 -20.12
CA LEU A 345 2.56 -4.55 -20.16
C LEU A 345 2.87 -5.03 -21.56
N SER A 346 3.51 -6.20 -21.66
CA SER A 346 3.66 -6.92 -22.93
C SER A 346 2.29 -7.21 -23.55
N VAL A 347 2.13 -6.92 -24.85
CA VAL A 347 0.91 -7.28 -25.57
C VAL A 347 0.75 -8.79 -25.55
N SER A 348 -0.44 -9.26 -25.17
CA SER A 348 -0.67 -10.69 -25.02
C SER A 348 -0.55 -11.40 -26.38
N LYS A 349 0.04 -12.60 -26.38
CA LYS A 349 0.04 -13.46 -27.57
C LYS A 349 -1.38 -13.81 -28.04
N TYR A 350 -2.36 -13.72 -27.13
CA TYR A 350 -3.78 -13.97 -27.32
C TYR A 350 -4.59 -12.72 -27.74
N ALA A 351 -3.95 -11.56 -27.91
CA ALA A 351 -4.65 -10.34 -28.32
C ALA A 351 -5.25 -10.49 -29.73
N THR A 352 -6.52 -10.13 -29.88
CA THR A 352 -7.29 -10.22 -31.14
C THR A 352 -6.84 -9.20 -32.18
N SER A 353 -6.32 -8.06 -31.76
CA SER A 353 -5.68 -7.06 -32.62
C SER A 353 -4.26 -6.81 -32.13
N ARG A 354 -3.27 -7.52 -32.68
CA ARG A 354 -1.87 -7.12 -32.50
C ARG A 354 -1.65 -5.84 -33.30
N GLY A 355 -1.47 -4.73 -32.59
CA GLY A 355 -0.85 -3.55 -33.18
C GLY A 355 0.61 -3.86 -33.57
N LEU A 356 1.27 -2.91 -34.20
CA LEU A 356 2.72 -2.97 -34.45
C LEU A 356 3.55 -2.91 -33.15
N ASP A 357 2.94 -2.47 -32.05
CA ASP A 357 3.62 -2.27 -30.77
C ASP A 357 3.70 -3.56 -29.95
N ASP A 358 4.89 -3.86 -29.44
CA ASP A 358 5.13 -5.00 -28.54
C ASP A 358 4.57 -4.78 -27.11
N TYR A 359 4.23 -3.52 -26.77
CA TYR A 359 3.80 -3.11 -25.44
C TYR A 359 2.50 -2.31 -25.46
N LEU A 360 1.65 -2.57 -24.47
CA LEU A 360 0.45 -1.81 -24.14
C LEU A 360 0.77 -0.85 -22.99
N THR A 361 0.62 0.46 -23.22
CA THR A 361 0.83 1.52 -22.23
C THR A 361 -0.49 2.08 -21.72
N PHE A 362 -0.56 2.36 -20.41
CA PHE A 362 -1.77 2.81 -19.75
C PHE A 362 -1.50 3.63 -18.49
N GLU A 363 -2.51 4.38 -18.07
CA GLU A 363 -2.56 5.07 -16.79
C GLU A 363 -3.69 4.50 -15.93
N ILE A 364 -3.40 4.11 -14.69
CA ILE A 364 -4.41 3.65 -13.74
C ILE A 364 -5.18 4.85 -13.20
N CYS A 365 -6.51 4.84 -13.36
CA CYS A 365 -7.38 5.96 -12.99
C CYS A 365 -8.30 5.65 -11.80
N GLY A 366 -8.44 4.38 -11.40
CA GLY A 366 -9.31 4.03 -10.28
C GLY A 366 -9.23 2.56 -9.86
N LEU A 367 -9.43 2.30 -8.57
CA LEU A 367 -9.68 0.97 -8.02
C LEU A 367 -11.16 0.63 -8.19
N LEU A 368 -11.47 -0.57 -8.68
CA LEU A 368 -12.85 -1.03 -8.86
C LEU A 368 -13.39 -1.82 -7.68
N ASP A 369 -12.53 -2.60 -7.03
CA ASP A 369 -12.92 -3.52 -5.96
C ASP A 369 -11.72 -3.89 -5.07
N ASP A 370 -11.96 -4.61 -3.98
CA ASP A 370 -10.95 -5.08 -3.02
C ASP A 370 -9.96 -6.13 -3.59
N ARG A 371 -10.18 -6.59 -4.83
CA ARG A 371 -9.41 -7.66 -5.51
C ARG A 371 -8.30 -7.18 -6.45
N VAL A 372 -7.64 -6.07 -6.13
CA VAL A 372 -6.48 -5.57 -6.92
C VAL A 372 -6.84 -5.43 -8.41
N LEU A 373 -8.07 -4.96 -8.68
CA LEU A 373 -8.66 -4.75 -10.00
C LEU A 373 -8.83 -3.25 -10.25
N TYR A 374 -8.25 -2.76 -11.34
CA TYR A 374 -8.14 -1.34 -11.62
C TYR A 374 -8.75 -0.98 -12.98
N LYS A 375 -9.40 0.17 -13.04
CA LYS A 375 -9.69 0.89 -14.28
C LYS A 375 -8.44 1.63 -14.73
N ALA A 376 -8.09 1.49 -15.99
CA ALA A 376 -7.00 2.22 -16.61
C ALA A 376 -7.41 2.81 -17.96
N LYS A 377 -6.72 3.84 -18.39
CA LYS A 377 -6.87 4.46 -19.71
C LYS A 377 -5.65 4.13 -20.56
N ARG A 378 -5.88 3.53 -21.73
CA ARG A 378 -4.81 3.21 -22.69
C ARG A 378 -4.34 4.49 -23.35
N LEU A 379 -3.04 4.77 -23.29
CA LEU A 379 -2.48 6.05 -23.71
C LEU A 379 -2.50 6.23 -25.24
N SER A 380 -2.38 5.14 -26.00
CA SER A 380 -2.28 5.19 -27.46
C SER A 380 -3.60 5.55 -28.16
N ILE A 381 -4.74 5.18 -27.58
CA ILE A 381 -6.07 5.25 -28.23
C ILE A 381 -7.19 5.76 -27.31
N ASP A 382 -6.84 6.23 -26.11
CA ASP A 382 -7.77 6.82 -25.14
C ASP A 382 -8.90 5.90 -24.64
N GLU A 383 -8.70 4.58 -24.74
CA GLU A 383 -9.68 3.55 -24.40
C GLU A 383 -9.63 3.17 -22.91
N LEU A 384 -10.79 2.94 -22.29
CA LEU A 384 -10.86 2.38 -20.93
C LEU A 384 -10.68 0.87 -20.95
N ILE A 385 -9.77 0.39 -20.12
CA ILE A 385 -9.43 -1.03 -19.95
C ILE A 385 -9.46 -1.42 -18.47
N LEU A 386 -9.42 -2.73 -18.21
CA LEU A 386 -9.23 -3.29 -16.88
C LEU A 386 -7.84 -3.89 -16.74
N ILE A 387 -7.21 -3.60 -15.61
CA ILE A 387 -5.96 -4.24 -15.20
C ILE A 387 -6.21 -5.00 -13.91
N LYS A 388 -6.01 -6.31 -13.94
CA LYS A 388 -6.07 -7.18 -12.76
C LYS A 388 -4.67 -7.63 -12.38
N PHE A 389 -4.31 -7.55 -11.10
CA PHE A 389 -3.09 -8.16 -10.59
C PHE A 389 -3.41 -9.35 -9.71
N VAL A 390 -2.83 -10.50 -10.02
CA VAL A 390 -3.17 -11.78 -9.41
C VAL A 390 -1.94 -12.65 -9.20
N ARG A 391 -2.01 -13.60 -8.28
CA ARG A 391 -0.95 -14.59 -8.05
C ARG A 391 -1.09 -15.83 -8.93
N ARG A 392 -2.30 -16.12 -9.37
CA ARG A 392 -2.66 -17.26 -10.22
C ARG A 392 -3.71 -16.79 -11.21
N TYR A 393 -3.57 -17.22 -12.46
CA TYR A 393 -4.49 -16.86 -13.53
C TYR A 393 -4.46 -17.89 -14.63
N SER A 394 -5.63 -18.41 -15.01
CA SER A 394 -5.75 -19.30 -16.15
C SER A 394 -5.91 -18.51 -17.43
N ILE A 395 -4.78 -18.03 -17.98
CA ILE A 395 -4.78 -17.24 -19.22
C ILE A 395 -5.29 -18.05 -20.43
N ASP A 396 -5.07 -19.37 -20.43
CA ASP A 396 -5.53 -20.27 -21.50
C ASP A 396 -7.04 -20.46 -21.44
N LEU A 397 -7.61 -20.64 -20.24
CA LEU A 397 -9.06 -20.69 -20.03
C LEU A 397 -9.71 -19.37 -20.42
N HIS A 398 -9.16 -18.25 -19.97
CA HIS A 398 -9.65 -16.93 -20.35
C HIS A 398 -9.63 -16.76 -21.88
N HIS A 399 -8.55 -17.16 -22.55
CA HIS A 399 -8.46 -17.09 -24.00
C HIS A 399 -9.54 -17.94 -24.71
N ILE A 400 -9.78 -19.18 -24.27
CA ILE A 400 -10.83 -20.04 -24.83
C ILE A 400 -12.20 -19.37 -24.69
N CYS A 401 -12.51 -18.85 -23.51
CA CYS A 401 -13.78 -18.17 -23.28
C CYS A 401 -13.91 -16.89 -24.09
N ALA A 402 -12.84 -16.09 -24.20
CA ALA A 402 -12.83 -14.86 -24.98
C ALA A 402 -12.99 -15.14 -26.48
N LYS A 403 -12.31 -16.18 -26.99
CA LYS A 403 -12.44 -16.62 -28.39
C LYS A 403 -13.85 -17.11 -28.71
N ALA A 404 -14.55 -17.68 -27.75
CA ALA A 404 -15.96 -18.07 -27.87
C ALA A 404 -16.94 -16.88 -27.74
N GLY A 405 -16.45 -15.65 -27.49
CA GLY A 405 -17.30 -14.47 -27.28
C GLY A 405 -17.90 -14.36 -25.88
N HIS A 406 -17.41 -15.17 -24.93
CA HIS A 406 -17.96 -15.30 -23.58
C HIS A 406 -17.00 -14.84 -22.48
N ALA A 407 -15.98 -14.05 -22.81
CA ALA A 407 -15.13 -13.38 -21.82
C ALA A 407 -14.57 -12.08 -22.41
N PRO A 408 -14.13 -11.12 -21.58
CA PRO A 408 -13.49 -9.90 -22.07
C PRO A 408 -12.25 -10.23 -22.90
N SER A 409 -12.00 -9.48 -23.98
CA SER A 409 -10.78 -9.68 -24.79
C SER A 409 -9.52 -9.44 -23.97
N ILE A 410 -8.53 -10.32 -24.09
CA ILE A 410 -7.21 -10.15 -23.46
C ILE A 410 -6.37 -9.18 -24.30
N LEU A 411 -5.84 -8.14 -23.68
CA LEU A 411 -5.04 -7.11 -24.32
C LEU A 411 -3.54 -7.25 -23.98
N GLY A 412 -3.24 -7.54 -22.72
CA GLY A 412 -1.88 -7.66 -22.21
C GLY A 412 -1.79 -8.72 -21.12
N TYR A 413 -0.65 -9.41 -21.05
CA TYR A 413 -0.42 -10.42 -20.03
C TYR A 413 1.07 -10.53 -19.75
N GLU A 414 1.46 -10.35 -18.49
CA GLU A 414 2.86 -10.39 -18.09
C GLU A 414 3.03 -10.97 -16.69
N ARG A 415 4.10 -11.74 -16.49
CA ARG A 415 4.56 -12.13 -15.16
C ARG A 415 5.38 -10.98 -14.58
N LEU A 416 4.97 -10.48 -13.44
CA LEU A 416 5.64 -9.43 -12.69
C LEU A 416 6.48 -9.99 -11.55
N PRO A 417 7.41 -9.19 -11.00
CA PRO A 417 8.21 -9.58 -9.86
C PRO A 417 7.39 -9.97 -8.62
N GLY A 418 7.96 -10.87 -7.83
CA GLY A 418 7.38 -11.37 -6.59
C GLY A 418 6.17 -12.26 -6.85
N GLY A 419 6.20 -13.07 -7.92
CA GLY A 419 5.16 -14.05 -8.25
C GLY A 419 3.80 -13.47 -8.63
N TRP A 420 3.73 -12.22 -9.09
CA TRP A 420 2.50 -11.61 -9.59
C TRP A 420 2.34 -11.80 -11.10
N PHE A 421 1.10 -11.72 -11.56
CA PHE A 421 0.74 -11.56 -12.96
C PHE A 421 -0.11 -10.30 -13.10
N ALA A 422 0.06 -9.61 -14.22
CA ALA A 422 -0.84 -8.53 -14.61
C ALA A 422 -1.56 -8.92 -15.89
N VAL A 423 -2.89 -8.75 -15.86
CA VAL A 423 -3.77 -9.05 -16.98
C VAL A 423 -4.48 -7.76 -17.37
N ALA A 424 -4.20 -7.26 -18.58
CA ALA A 424 -4.96 -6.19 -19.19
C ALA A 424 -6.05 -6.78 -20.08
N MET A 425 -7.29 -6.36 -19.89
CA MET A 425 -8.44 -6.85 -20.64
C MET A 425 -9.44 -5.74 -20.94
N GLU A 426 -10.34 -6.01 -21.88
CA GLU A 426 -11.46 -5.12 -22.23
C GLU A 426 -12.30 -4.74 -20.99
N TYR A 427 -12.69 -3.47 -20.89
CA TYR A 427 -13.63 -3.04 -19.85
C TYR A 427 -15.08 -3.33 -20.25
N VAL A 428 -15.63 -4.39 -19.69
CA VAL A 428 -17.04 -4.77 -19.86
C VAL A 428 -17.90 -3.97 -18.88
N LYS A 429 -18.60 -2.94 -19.37
CA LYS A 429 -19.63 -2.25 -18.58
C LYS A 429 -20.78 -3.21 -18.22
N PRO A 430 -21.16 -3.36 -16.95
CA PRO A 430 -22.37 -4.11 -16.58
C PRO A 430 -23.59 -3.46 -17.24
N ASP A 431 -24.53 -4.26 -17.74
CA ASP A 431 -25.81 -3.77 -18.27
C ASP A 431 -26.91 -3.96 -17.23
N THR A 432 -27.84 -3.02 -17.13
CA THR A 432 -28.66 -2.82 -15.92
C THR A 432 -30.02 -3.53 -15.93
N SER A 433 -30.38 -4.33 -16.95
CA SER A 433 -31.68 -4.99 -16.93
C SER A 433 -31.75 -6.20 -17.84
N ILE A 434 -31.98 -7.38 -17.25
CA ILE A 434 -32.57 -8.48 -18.00
C ILE A 434 -33.85 -8.96 -17.32
N THR A 435 -34.97 -8.70 -17.99
CA THR A 435 -36.32 -9.07 -17.56
C THR A 435 -37.02 -10.05 -18.49
N GLU A 436 -36.35 -10.58 -19.53
CA GLU A 436 -36.95 -11.48 -20.52
C GLU A 436 -36.56 -12.96 -20.34
N SER A 437 -37.52 -13.86 -20.50
CA SER A 437 -37.37 -15.31 -20.30
C SER A 437 -36.61 -16.02 -21.43
N THR A 438 -36.62 -15.45 -22.64
CA THR A 438 -35.95 -15.99 -23.84
C THR A 438 -34.43 -15.96 -23.72
N HIS A 439 -33.87 -14.88 -23.14
CA HIS A 439 -32.44 -14.77 -22.90
C HIS A 439 -31.95 -15.84 -21.90
N ARG A 440 -32.75 -16.15 -20.87
CA ARG A 440 -32.36 -17.13 -19.84
C ARG A 440 -32.12 -18.53 -20.40
N VAL A 441 -32.99 -19.01 -21.29
CA VAL A 441 -32.83 -20.33 -21.94
C VAL A 441 -31.56 -20.36 -22.77
N ARG A 442 -31.31 -19.30 -23.55
CA ARG A 442 -30.13 -19.16 -24.38
C ARG A 442 -28.85 -19.13 -23.53
N TRP A 443 -28.81 -18.32 -22.48
CA TRP A 443 -27.67 -18.24 -21.57
C TRP A 443 -27.32 -19.57 -20.91
N LYS A 444 -28.33 -20.34 -20.47
CA LYS A 444 -28.11 -21.70 -19.94
C LYS A 444 -27.38 -22.57 -20.96
N GLN A 445 -27.85 -22.57 -22.21
CA GLN A 445 -27.23 -23.35 -23.29
C GLN A 445 -25.82 -22.86 -23.63
N GLU A 446 -25.62 -21.55 -23.69
CA GLU A 446 -24.31 -20.93 -23.96
C GLU A 446 -23.30 -21.27 -22.86
N LEU A 447 -23.67 -21.13 -21.59
CA LEU A 447 -22.80 -21.46 -20.44
C LEU A 447 -22.48 -22.96 -20.36
N GLU A 448 -23.47 -23.83 -20.58
CA GLU A 448 -23.22 -25.28 -20.61
C GLU A 448 -22.30 -25.69 -21.76
N THR A 449 -22.48 -25.08 -22.93
CA THR A 449 -21.64 -25.33 -24.12
C THR A 449 -20.22 -24.82 -23.88
N LEU A 450 -20.10 -23.62 -23.33
CA LEU A 450 -18.82 -23.02 -22.96
C LEU A 450 -18.08 -23.90 -21.95
N MET A 451 -18.76 -24.35 -20.89
CA MET A 451 -18.17 -25.24 -19.88
C MET A 451 -17.64 -26.53 -20.50
N LYS A 452 -18.44 -27.19 -21.34
CA LYS A 452 -18.01 -28.40 -22.06
C LYS A 452 -16.78 -28.13 -22.93
N SER A 453 -16.70 -26.96 -23.55
CA SER A 453 -15.58 -26.61 -24.44
C SER A 453 -14.25 -26.53 -23.69
N PHE A 454 -14.19 -25.88 -22.53
CA PHE A 454 -12.94 -25.81 -21.77
C PHE A 454 -12.65 -27.10 -20.98
N HIS A 455 -13.67 -27.87 -20.59
CA HIS A 455 -13.49 -29.22 -20.06
C HIS A 455 -12.86 -30.17 -21.09
N ALA A 456 -13.22 -30.04 -22.37
CA ALA A 456 -12.62 -30.83 -23.46
C ALA A 456 -11.12 -30.53 -23.64
N GLU A 457 -10.67 -29.32 -23.28
CA GLU A 457 -9.26 -28.91 -23.25
C GLU A 457 -8.57 -29.26 -21.90
N ASN A 458 -9.21 -30.08 -21.06
CA ASN A 458 -8.73 -30.47 -19.73
C ASN A 458 -8.52 -29.29 -18.77
N LEU A 459 -9.36 -28.26 -18.89
CA LEU A 459 -9.36 -27.10 -18.00
C LEU A 459 -10.61 -27.09 -17.12
N VAL A 460 -10.54 -26.42 -15.97
CA VAL A 460 -11.66 -26.15 -15.05
C VAL A 460 -11.64 -24.67 -14.67
N HIS A 461 -12.80 -24.09 -14.36
CA HIS A 461 -12.93 -22.70 -13.92
C HIS A 461 -12.81 -22.55 -12.39
N GLY A 462 -13.47 -23.44 -11.65
CA GLY A 462 -13.45 -23.49 -10.19
C GLY A 462 -14.43 -22.55 -9.49
N ASP A 463 -14.90 -21.51 -10.16
CA ASP A 463 -15.87 -20.57 -9.59
C ASP A 463 -16.92 -20.08 -10.60
N LEU A 464 -17.85 -20.95 -10.97
CA LEU A 464 -18.97 -20.65 -11.89
C LEU A 464 -20.21 -20.12 -11.16
N ARG A 465 -20.00 -19.41 -10.04
CA ARG A 465 -21.08 -18.72 -9.31
C ARG A 465 -21.58 -17.52 -10.11
N ASP A 466 -22.82 -17.12 -9.84
CA ASP A 466 -23.47 -15.96 -10.47
C ASP A 466 -22.63 -14.67 -10.37
N ALA A 467 -21.89 -14.50 -9.27
CA ALA A 467 -21.00 -13.34 -9.06
C ALA A 467 -19.89 -13.19 -10.13
N ASN A 468 -19.59 -14.26 -10.87
CA ASN A 468 -18.58 -14.28 -11.92
C ASN A 468 -19.19 -14.35 -13.32
N ILE A 469 -20.50 -14.13 -13.47
CA ILE A 469 -21.21 -14.12 -14.75
C ILE A 469 -21.88 -12.77 -14.93
N ILE A 470 -21.49 -12.07 -16.00
CA ILE A 470 -22.12 -10.82 -16.42
C ILE A 470 -23.10 -11.14 -17.55
N TYR A 471 -24.36 -10.77 -17.34
CA TYR A 471 -25.41 -10.88 -18.34
C TYR A 471 -25.57 -9.53 -19.06
N ARG A 472 -25.57 -9.52 -20.39
CA ARG A 472 -25.73 -8.32 -21.22
C ARG A 472 -26.62 -8.61 -22.42
N GLY A 473 -27.89 -8.22 -22.33
CA GLY A 473 -28.88 -8.50 -23.37
C GLY A 473 -28.91 -9.99 -23.74
N ASP A 474 -28.50 -10.30 -24.96
CA ASP A 474 -28.43 -11.65 -25.52
C ASP A 474 -27.15 -12.44 -25.16
N SER A 475 -26.21 -11.85 -24.44
CA SER A 475 -24.87 -12.43 -24.23
C SER A 475 -24.57 -12.69 -22.75
N VAL A 476 -23.83 -13.77 -22.50
CA VAL A 476 -23.18 -14.06 -21.21
C VAL A 476 -21.68 -13.88 -21.31
N ILE A 477 -21.11 -13.20 -20.33
CA ILE A 477 -19.68 -12.95 -20.21
C ILE A 477 -19.20 -13.53 -18.87
N LEU A 478 -18.36 -14.55 -18.95
CA LEU A 478 -17.67 -15.14 -17.82
C LEU A 478 -16.45 -14.29 -17.44
N VAL A 479 -16.26 -14.08 -16.15
CA VAL A 479 -15.14 -13.33 -15.57
C VAL A 479 -14.49 -14.11 -14.41
N ASP A 480 -13.38 -13.59 -13.89
CA ASP A 480 -12.64 -14.13 -12.74
C ASP A 480 -12.05 -15.55 -12.95
N PHE A 481 -10.95 -15.60 -13.71
CA PHE A 481 -10.24 -16.84 -14.07
C PHE A 481 -9.10 -17.21 -13.09
N ASP A 482 -9.11 -16.69 -11.86
CA ASP A 482 -7.98 -16.77 -10.91
C ASP A 482 -7.75 -18.19 -10.37
N TRP A 483 -8.83 -18.97 -10.23
CA TRP A 483 -8.78 -20.33 -9.70
C TRP A 483 -8.81 -21.39 -10.79
N GLY A 484 -9.08 -20.99 -12.02
CA GLY A 484 -9.09 -21.91 -13.14
C GLY A 484 -7.70 -22.48 -13.42
N GLY A 485 -7.66 -23.54 -14.23
CA GLY A 485 -6.42 -24.18 -14.63
C GLY A 485 -6.66 -25.59 -15.13
N LYS A 486 -5.59 -26.37 -15.28
CA LYS A 486 -5.69 -27.76 -15.73
C LYS A 486 -6.29 -28.65 -14.65
N VAL A 487 -7.11 -29.62 -15.07
CA VAL A 487 -7.61 -30.68 -14.18
C VAL A 487 -6.42 -31.42 -13.56
N GLY A 488 -6.44 -31.59 -12.24
CA GLY A 488 -5.34 -32.21 -11.50
C GLY A 488 -4.20 -31.25 -11.09
N GLU A 489 -4.23 -29.99 -11.53
CA GLU A 489 -3.30 -28.94 -11.11
C GLU A 489 -4.02 -27.77 -10.42
N ALA A 490 -5.22 -27.40 -10.91
CA ALA A 490 -6.01 -26.31 -10.37
C ALA A 490 -6.49 -26.62 -8.94
N SER A 491 -6.32 -25.65 -8.03
CA SER A 491 -6.67 -25.80 -6.62
C SER A 491 -7.14 -24.50 -5.97
N TYR A 492 -8.12 -24.61 -5.10
CA TYR A 492 -8.57 -23.53 -4.23
C TYR A 492 -7.44 -23.08 -3.29
N PRO A 493 -7.28 -21.77 -3.04
CA PRO A 493 -6.21 -21.27 -2.17
C PRO A 493 -6.49 -21.49 -0.67
N THR A 494 -7.74 -21.81 -0.31
CA THR A 494 -8.21 -21.92 1.07
C THR A 494 -9.37 -22.91 1.17
N LEU A 495 -9.53 -23.52 2.34
CA LEU A 495 -10.70 -24.32 2.69
C LEU A 495 -11.92 -23.45 3.05
N ALA A 496 -11.69 -22.18 3.43
CA ALA A 496 -12.74 -21.22 3.76
C ALA A 496 -13.41 -20.67 2.50
N LEU A 497 -14.04 -21.56 1.73
CA LEU A 497 -14.74 -21.24 0.49
C LEU A 497 -16.16 -20.74 0.80
N ASN A 498 -16.71 -20.00 -0.16
CA ASN A 498 -18.13 -19.66 -0.12
C ASN A 498 -18.98 -20.95 -0.07
N SER A 499 -20.06 -20.92 0.71
CA SER A 499 -20.92 -22.09 0.92
C SER A 499 -21.49 -22.67 -0.37
N GLU A 500 -21.71 -21.86 -1.41
CA GLU A 500 -22.19 -22.35 -2.71
C GLU A 500 -21.18 -23.25 -3.44
N LEU A 501 -19.87 -23.01 -3.22
CA LEU A 501 -18.81 -23.86 -3.77
C LEU A 501 -18.70 -25.18 -3.00
N LEU A 502 -19.02 -25.18 -1.70
CA LEU A 502 -18.93 -26.36 -0.83
C LEU A 502 -20.18 -27.23 -0.86
N ASP A 503 -21.36 -26.65 -1.06
CA ASP A 503 -22.62 -27.37 -0.97
C ASP A 503 -22.68 -28.51 -2.01
N GLY A 504 -22.87 -29.74 -1.53
CA GLY A 504 -22.86 -30.97 -2.35
C GLY A 504 -21.48 -31.39 -2.88
N ARG A 505 -20.38 -30.76 -2.43
CA ARG A 505 -19.02 -31.20 -2.73
C ARG A 505 -18.67 -32.42 -1.89
N VAL A 506 -18.17 -33.49 -2.53
CA VAL A 506 -17.93 -34.81 -1.90
C VAL A 506 -16.46 -35.01 -1.50
N THR A 507 -15.60 -34.04 -1.81
CA THR A 507 -14.15 -34.13 -1.60
C THR A 507 -13.66 -33.04 -0.67
N ASP A 508 -12.78 -33.43 0.23
CA ASP A 508 -12.21 -32.59 1.27
C ASP A 508 -10.89 -31.93 0.83
N ASN A 509 -10.38 -32.29 -0.36
CA ASN A 509 -9.15 -31.70 -0.90
C ASN A 509 -9.44 -30.36 -1.58
N LEU A 510 -8.38 -29.58 -1.84
CA LEU A 510 -8.48 -28.28 -2.50
C LEU A 510 -8.49 -28.38 -4.03
N MET A 511 -8.37 -29.57 -4.61
CA MET A 511 -8.29 -29.73 -6.07
C MET A 511 -9.64 -29.43 -6.72
N ILE A 512 -9.59 -28.69 -7.82
CA ILE A 512 -10.76 -28.30 -8.58
C ILE A 512 -11.00 -29.36 -9.65
N SER A 513 -12.22 -29.91 -9.65
CA SER A 513 -12.61 -30.98 -10.56
C SER A 513 -13.66 -30.51 -11.57
N ILE A 514 -13.78 -31.26 -12.68
CA ILE A 514 -14.89 -31.09 -13.63
C ILE A 514 -16.25 -31.18 -12.92
N SER A 515 -16.38 -32.10 -11.96
CA SER A 515 -17.62 -32.25 -11.18
C SER A 515 -17.93 -31.04 -10.30
N ASP A 516 -16.92 -30.28 -9.85
CA ASP A 516 -17.15 -29.04 -9.13
C ASP A 516 -17.76 -27.98 -10.05
N ASP A 517 -17.19 -27.77 -11.23
CA ASP A 517 -17.73 -26.84 -12.23
C ASP A 517 -19.17 -27.19 -12.62
N VAL A 518 -19.43 -28.47 -12.97
CA VAL A 518 -20.77 -28.93 -13.35
C VAL A 518 -21.79 -28.69 -12.24
N ARG A 519 -21.41 -28.98 -10.99
CA ARG A 519 -22.29 -28.82 -9.82
C ARG A 519 -22.57 -27.35 -9.56
N VAL A 520 -21.54 -26.51 -9.52
CA VAL A 520 -21.68 -25.07 -9.24
C VAL A 520 -22.46 -24.39 -10.35
N LEU A 521 -22.14 -24.67 -11.63
CA LEU A 521 -22.88 -24.11 -12.76
C LEU A 521 -24.34 -24.51 -12.71
N ARG A 522 -24.67 -25.79 -12.48
CA ARG A 522 -26.07 -26.23 -12.38
C ARG A 522 -26.83 -25.42 -11.33
N LYS A 523 -26.26 -25.25 -10.13
CA LYS A 523 -26.87 -24.45 -9.06
C LYS A 523 -27.04 -22.98 -9.45
N THR A 524 -26.07 -22.40 -10.14
CA THR A 524 -26.17 -21.05 -10.68
C THR A 524 -27.30 -20.95 -11.69
N LEU A 525 -27.40 -21.91 -12.63
CA LEU A 525 -28.46 -21.93 -13.64
C LEU A 525 -29.84 -22.22 -13.07
N ASP A 526 -29.97 -22.95 -11.95
CA ASP A 526 -31.25 -23.20 -11.28
C ASP A 526 -31.84 -21.92 -10.64
N LYS A 527 -31.00 -20.91 -10.37
CA LYS A 527 -31.42 -19.59 -9.87
C LYS A 527 -31.91 -18.65 -10.97
N LEU A 528 -31.50 -18.89 -12.22
CA LEU A 528 -31.92 -18.15 -13.43
C LEU A 528 -33.29 -18.64 -13.91
#